data_AF-A0A2T3ZPG4-F1
#
_entry.id   AF-A0A2T3ZPG4-F1
#
_cell.length_a   1.000
_cell.length_b   1.000
_cell.length_c   1.000
_cell.angle_alpha   90.00
_cell.angle_beta   90.00
_cell.angle_gamma   90.00
#
_symmetry.space_group_name_H-M   'P 1'
#
loop_
_entity.id
_entity.type
_entity.pdbx_description
1 polymer ?
#
loop_
_entity_poly.entity_id
_entity_poly.type
_entity_poly.pdbx_seq_one_letter_code
_entity_poly.pdbx_strand_id
1 'polypeptide(L)' 'LAGQFTLWVASPEAKFLKGKFVWVNWDVDELKARADEIENSWLLGILLNGVAM' A
#
# COMPACT_ATOMS: atom_id res chain seq x y z
N LEU A 1 5.61 -17.63 -3.73
CA LEU A 1 4.53 -16.70 -3.30
C LEU A 1 5.06 -15.32 -2.93
N ALA A 2 5.98 -15.16 -1.98
CA ALA A 2 6.38 -13.80 -1.56
C ALA A 2 7.12 -12.98 -2.64
N GLY A 3 8.01 -13.60 -3.42
CA GLY A 3 8.79 -12.89 -4.44
C GLY A 3 7.96 -12.28 -5.58
N GLN A 4 6.82 -12.88 -5.94
CA GLN A 4 5.94 -12.33 -6.99
C GLN A 4 5.28 -11.04 -6.53
N PHE A 5 4.81 -11.00 -5.27
CA PHE A 5 4.25 -9.79 -4.69
C PHE A 5 5.30 -8.70 -4.53
N THR A 6 6.51 -9.03 -4.05
CA THR A 6 7.59 -8.05 -3.93
C THR A 6 8.00 -7.48 -5.28
N LEU A 7 8.06 -8.31 -6.33
CA LEU A 7 8.32 -7.85 -7.69
C LEU A 7 7.19 -6.92 -8.20
N TRP A 8 5.94 -7.29 -7.95
CA TRP A 8 4.79 -6.45 -8.32
C TRP A 8 4.80 -5.09 -7.60
N VAL A 9 5.10 -5.05 -6.30
CA VAL A 9 5.21 -3.80 -5.53
C VAL A 9 6.34 -2.89 -6.07
N ALA A 10 7.40 -3.48 -6.63
CA ALA A 10 8.49 -2.72 -7.26
C ALA A 10 8.15 -2.20 -8.68
N SER A 11 7.06 -2.67 -9.29
CA SER A 11 6.63 -2.28 -10.63
C SER A 11 5.90 -0.92 -10.64
N PRO A 12 5.84 -0.23 -11.79
CA PRO A 12 5.08 1.02 -11.93
C PRO A 12 3.59 0.90 -11.60
N GLU A 13 3.02 -0.30 -11.74
CA GLU A 13 1.62 -0.59 -11.42
C GLU A 13 1.28 -0.37 -9.94
N ALA A 14 2.24 -0.54 -9.03
CA ALA A 14 2.05 -0.40 -7.59
C ALA A 14 2.45 0.99 -7.07
N LYS A 15 2.66 1.98 -7.96
CA LYS A 15 3.14 3.32 -7.58
C LYS A 15 2.24 4.03 -6.56
N PHE A 16 0.93 3.77 -6.60
CA PHE A 16 -0.06 4.30 -5.65
C PHE A 16 0.17 3.84 -4.19
N LEU A 17 0.92 2.74 -3.98
CA LEU A 17 1.29 2.22 -2.67
C LEU A 17 2.55 2.88 -2.09
N LYS A 18 3.11 3.90 -2.74
CA LYS A 18 4.33 4.56 -2.27
C LYS A 18 4.12 5.20 -0.90
N GLY A 19 4.98 4.84 0.06
CA GLY A 19 4.88 5.33 1.45
C GLY A 19 3.77 4.65 2.27
N LYS A 20 3.17 3.59 1.72
CA LYS A 20 2.16 2.76 2.40
C LYS A 20 2.80 1.46 2.89
N PHE A 21 2.20 0.88 3.91
CA PHE A 21 2.51 -0.46 4.37
C PHE A 21 1.57 -1.47 3.71
N VAL A 22 2.16 -2.49 3.08
CA VAL A 22 1.42 -3.57 2.42
C VAL A 22 1.98 -4.93 2.81
N TRP A 23 1.09 -5.93 2.85
CA TRP A 23 1.45 -7.28 3.25
C TRP A 23 1.23 -8.28 2.12
N VAL A 24 2.12 -9.26 2.04
CA VAL A 24 2.20 -10.23 0.94
C VAL A 24 1.01 -11.18 0.82
N ASN A 25 0.21 -11.30 1.87
CA ASN A 25 -1.02 -12.10 1.85
C ASN A 25 -2.23 -11.34 1.30
N TRP A 26 -2.08 -10.06 0.92
CA TRP A 26 -3.17 -9.26 0.36
C TRP A 26 -3.34 -9.50 -1.13
N ASP A 27 -4.58 -9.36 -1.58
CA ASP A 27 -4.97 -9.53 -2.98
C ASP A 27 -4.57 -8.30 -3.81
N VAL A 28 -3.88 -8.55 -4.92
CA VAL A 28 -3.35 -7.49 -5.80
C VAL A 28 -4.46 -6.81 -6.60
N ASP A 29 -5.46 -7.57 -7.03
CA ASP A 29 -6.56 -7.04 -7.84
C ASP A 29 -7.48 -6.16 -6.99
N GLU A 30 -7.70 -6.52 -5.72
CA GLU A 30 -8.41 -5.65 -4.77
C GLU A 30 -7.64 -4.35 -4.50
N LEU A 31 -6.33 -4.42 -4.28
CA LEU A 31 -5.50 -3.23 -4.07
C LEU A 31 -5.55 -2.30 -5.28
N LYS A 32 -5.52 -2.85 -6.51
CA LYS A 32 -5.66 -2.08 -7.74
C LYS A 32 -7.04 -1.47 -7.89
N ALA A 33 -8.10 -2.20 -7.55
CA ALA A 33 -9.48 -1.71 -7.62
C ALA A 33 -9.71 -0.52 -6.67
N ARG A 34 -8.99 -0.46 -5.55
CA ARG A 34 -9.06 0.63 -4.57
C ARG A 34 -7.89 1.63 -4.67
N ALA A 35 -7.14 1.62 -5.77
CA ALA A 35 -5.94 2.44 -5.90
C ALA A 35 -6.20 3.94 -5.68
N ASP A 36 -7.29 4.46 -6.23
CA ASP A 36 -7.69 5.88 -6.08
C ASP A 36 -7.99 6.24 -4.62
N GLU A 37 -8.70 5.37 -3.89
CA GLU A 37 -9.03 5.57 -2.48
C GLU A 37 -7.75 5.52 -1.61
N ILE A 38 -6.84 4.60 -1.90
CA ILE A 38 -5.59 4.43 -1.16
C ILE A 38 -4.63 5.59 -1.40
N GLU A 39 -4.55 6.10 -2.63
CA GLU A 39 -3.68 7.22 -3.00
C GLU A 39 -4.16 8.53 -2.39
N ASN A 40 -5.47 8.79 -2.41
CA ASN A 40 -6.06 10.04 -1.93
C ASN A 40 -6.34 10.09 -0.42
N SER A 41 -6.02 9.03 0.33
CA SER A 41 -6.31 8.94 1.77
C SER A 41 -5.10 8.56 2.62
N TRP A 42 -5.28 8.56 3.94
CA TRP A 42 -4.30 8.03 4.89
C TRP A 42 -4.36 6.52 5.10
N LEU A 43 -5.17 5.80 4.31
CA LEU A 43 -5.19 4.35 4.35
C LEU A 43 -3.80 3.78 4.13
N LEU A 44 -3.50 2.72 4.89
CA LEU A 44 -2.24 1.98 4.84
C LEU A 44 -0.99 2.83 5.18
N GLY A 45 -1.17 4.07 5.66
CA GLY A 45 -0.09 4.90 6.16
C GLY A 45 0.29 4.49 7.58
N ILE A 46 1.58 4.34 7.85
CA ILE A 46 2.10 4.24 9.22
C ILE A 46 2.52 5.63 9.65
N LEU A 47 1.78 6.18 10.62
CA LEU A 47 1.97 7.54 11.12
C LEU A 47 2.08 7.47 12.64
N LEU A 48 2.99 8.26 13.21
CA LEU A 48 2.96 8.53 14.64
C LEU A 48 1.99 9.68 14.86
N ASN A 49 0.81 9.39 15.42
CA ASN A 49 -0.06 10.47 15.88
C ASN A 49 0.53 10.99 17.19
N GLY A 50 0.94 12.25 17.21
CA GLY A 50 1.65 12.83 18.35
C GLY A 50 0.89 12.66 19.66
N VAL A 51 1.63 12.56 20.77
CA VAL A 51 1.05 12.66 22.12
C VAL A 51 0.72 14.13 22.38
N ALA A 52 -0.53 14.41 22.75
CA ALA A 52 -0.89 15.72 23.29
C ALA A 52 -0.08 15.93 24.57
N MET A 53 0.83 16.91 24.55
CA MET A 53 1.51 17.40 25.74
C MET A 53 0.60 18.38 26.47
#